data_AF-A0A7Y4QGE7-F1
#
_entry.id   AF-A0A7Y4QGE7-F1
#
_cell.length_a   1.000
_cell.length_b   1.000
_cell.length_c   1.000
_cell.angle_alpha   90.00
_cell.angle_beta   90.00
_cell.angle_gamma   90.00
#
_symmetry.space_group_name_H-M   'P 1'
#
loop_
_entity.id
_entity.type
_entity.pdbx_description
1 polymer ?
#
loop_
_entity_poly.entity_id
_entity_poly.type
_entity_poly.pdbx_seq_one_letter_code
_entity_poly.pdbx_strand_id
1 'polypeptide(L)'
;MHWTERVMVLAPADQNAILPTIINSEGFWAAIGVILGFGLSEGSRYIRSKLRIRNLKRAMVEELKSIKYQILQKKETVRQIISALQQSKIQSGITIRTFDLAYKKYLPELYEHLSLKERNCIHTIYEHLLLNDELLANYEKELGDDLLRKVTKDPMGKHLSHLKDMLISYEQVEKWIESYIKGDPADVLHVEVLSKNPQAKGKRWVSMKSPNEE
;
A
#
# COMPACT_ATOMS: atom_id res chain seq x y z
N MET A 1 42.26 -0.52 -77.01
CA MET A 1 41.34 0.41 -76.29
C MET A 1 41.60 0.24 -74.80
N HIS A 2 42.42 1.11 -74.21
CA HIS A 2 42.74 1.08 -72.79
C HIS A 2 42.11 2.32 -72.13
N TRP A 3 41.12 2.08 -71.26
CA TRP A 3 40.59 3.10 -70.36
C TRP A 3 41.50 3.14 -69.13
N THR A 4 42.28 4.20 -68.99
CA THR A 4 43.05 4.49 -67.76
C THR A 4 42.14 5.25 -66.80
N GLU A 5 41.59 4.57 -65.79
CA GLU A 5 40.92 5.19 -64.65
C GLU A 5 41.92 6.07 -63.89
N ARG A 6 41.77 7.40 -64.00
CA ARG A 6 42.39 8.34 -63.07
C ARG A 6 41.63 8.25 -61.74
N VAL A 7 42.18 7.49 -60.80
CA VAL A 7 41.75 7.58 -59.39
C VAL A 7 42.21 8.95 -58.87
N MET A 8 41.27 9.89 -58.79
CA MET A 8 41.48 11.21 -58.23
C MET A 8 41.58 11.07 -56.70
N VAL A 9 42.80 11.00 -56.17
CA VAL A 9 43.05 10.97 -54.73
C VAL A 9 42.69 12.35 -54.17
N LEU A 10 41.49 12.49 -53.63
CA LEU A 10 41.07 13.68 -52.90
C LEU A 10 41.97 13.84 -51.66
N ALA A 11 42.65 14.97 -51.56
CA ALA A 11 43.44 15.33 -50.40
C ALA A 11 42.54 15.28 -49.14
N PRO A 12 43.00 14.70 -48.02
CA PRO A 12 42.20 14.61 -46.81
C PRO A 12 41.86 16.03 -46.35
N ALA A 13 40.57 16.37 -46.33
CA ALA A 13 40.10 17.61 -45.75
C ALA A 13 40.60 17.69 -44.30
N ASP A 14 41.23 18.81 -43.96
CA ASP A 14 41.79 19.02 -42.62
C ASP A 14 40.66 19.06 -41.59
N GLN A 15 40.39 17.90 -40.99
CA GLN A 15 39.29 17.69 -40.04
C GLN A 15 39.42 18.62 -38.81
N ASN A 16 40.62 19.14 -38.55
CA ASN A 16 40.88 20.02 -37.41
C ASN A 16 40.33 21.44 -37.61
N ALA A 17 40.05 21.87 -38.85
CA ALA A 17 39.53 23.21 -39.14
C ALA A 17 37.99 23.32 -38.97
N ILE A 18 37.28 22.19 -38.89
CA ILE A 18 35.81 22.15 -38.86
C ILE A 18 35.24 22.29 -37.44
N LEU A 19 35.96 21.83 -36.42
CA LEU A 19 35.51 21.91 -35.03
C LEU A 19 35.34 23.34 -34.48
N PRO A 20 36.28 24.30 -34.67
CA PRO A 20 36.14 25.63 -34.10
C PRO A 20 35.03 26.46 -34.75
N THR A 21 34.71 26.21 -36.02
CA THR A 21 33.60 26.89 -36.73
C THR A 21 32.24 26.41 -36.23
N ILE A 22 32.09 25.14 -35.86
CA ILE A 22 30.85 24.62 -35.26
C ILE A 22 30.66 25.16 -33.83
N ILE A 23 31.71 25.17 -33.00
CA ILE A 23 31.64 25.60 -31.59
C ILE A 23 31.29 27.09 -31.47
N ASN A 24 31.74 27.93 -32.40
CA ASN A 24 31.46 29.37 -32.39
C ASN A 24 30.14 29.75 -33.07
N SER A 25 29.37 28.78 -33.56
CA SER A 25 28.05 29.07 -34.13
C SER A 25 27.06 29.43 -33.02
N GLU A 26 26.24 30.47 -33.24
CA GLU A 26 25.15 30.86 -32.32
C GLU A 26 24.18 29.69 -32.06
N GLY A 27 23.99 28.82 -33.07
CA GLY A 27 23.16 27.62 -32.97
C GLY A 27 23.69 26.58 -31.98
N PHE A 28 25.00 26.45 -31.80
CA PHE A 28 25.58 25.51 -30.84
C PHE A 28 25.26 25.90 -29.40
N TRP A 29 25.46 27.18 -29.05
CA TRP A 29 25.12 27.69 -27.71
C TRP A 29 23.62 27.65 -27.43
N ALA A 30 22.79 27.93 -28.45
CA ALA A 30 21.34 27.78 -28.34
C ALA A 30 20.94 26.32 -28.04
N ALA A 31 21.55 25.35 -28.73
CA ALA A 31 21.31 23.93 -28.49
C ALA A 31 21.72 23.49 -27.07
N ILE A 32 22.89 23.94 -26.58
CA ILE A 32 23.32 23.69 -25.19
C ILE A 32 22.32 24.29 -24.20
N GLY A 33 21.87 25.52 -24.44
CA GLY A 33 20.87 26.20 -23.60
C GLY A 33 19.56 25.43 -23.50
N VAL A 34 19.06 24.89 -24.63
CA VAL A 34 17.86 24.05 -24.66
C VAL A 34 18.05 22.75 -23.90
N ILE A 35 19.17 22.05 -24.10
CA ILE A 35 19.47 20.79 -23.41
C ILE A 35 19.58 21.01 -21.90
N LEU A 36 20.28 22.05 -21.46
CA LEU A 36 20.40 22.41 -20.04
C LEU A 36 19.05 22.81 -19.44
N GLY A 37 18.29 23.66 -20.14
CA GLY A 37 16.95 24.07 -19.71
C GLY A 37 15.99 22.88 -19.57
N PHE A 38 16.00 21.97 -20.53
CA PHE A 38 15.22 20.73 -20.49
C PHE A 38 15.67 19.81 -19.34
N GLY A 39 16.98 19.59 -19.20
CA GLY A 39 17.53 18.75 -18.14
C GLY A 39 17.20 19.27 -16.74
N LEU A 40 17.28 20.58 -16.51
CA LEU A 40 16.89 21.21 -15.24
C LEU A 40 15.38 21.09 -14.99
N SER A 41 14.56 21.27 -16.01
CA SER A 41 13.09 21.16 -15.90
C SER A 41 12.67 19.74 -15.53
N GLU A 42 13.20 18.73 -16.22
CA GLU A 42 12.84 17.34 -15.98
C GLU A 42 13.46 16.81 -14.66
N GLY A 43 14.69 17.23 -14.34
CA GLY A 43 15.32 16.96 -13.05
C GLY A 43 14.52 17.52 -11.87
N SER A 44 14.03 18.76 -11.97
CA SER A 44 13.17 19.37 -10.96
C SER A 44 11.85 18.62 -10.77
N ARG A 45 11.25 18.13 -11.86
CA ARG A 45 10.02 17.31 -11.80
C ARG A 45 10.27 15.99 -11.08
N TYR A 46 11.37 15.31 -11.41
CA TYR A 46 11.76 14.06 -10.77
C TYR A 46 12.00 14.22 -9.26
N ILE A 47 12.73 15.26 -8.85
CA ILE A 47 12.99 15.55 -7.44
C ILE A 47 11.69 15.83 -6.69
N ARG A 48 10.80 16.67 -7.25
CA ARG A 48 9.50 16.96 -6.64
C ARG A 48 8.63 15.72 -6.50
N SER A 49 8.61 14.85 -7.51
CA SER A 49 7.89 13.57 -7.44
C SER A 49 8.40 12.71 -6.28
N LYS A 50 9.73 12.54 -6.16
CA LYS A 50 10.31 11.79 -5.03
C LYS A 50 9.99 12.40 -3.67
N LEU A 51 10.06 13.73 -3.53
CA LEU A 51 9.71 14.41 -2.29
C LEU A 51 8.22 14.23 -1.94
N ARG A 52 7.34 14.31 -2.95
CA ARG A 52 5.91 14.06 -2.80
C ARG A 52 5.64 12.66 -2.26
N ILE A 53 6.19 11.61 -2.89
CA ILE A 53 6.02 10.22 -2.43
C ILE A 53 6.52 10.03 -0.99
N ARG A 54 7.67 10.63 -0.63
CA ARG A 54 8.19 10.59 0.75
C ARG A 54 7.22 11.25 1.73
N ASN A 55 6.64 12.39 1.38
CA ASN A 55 5.68 13.09 2.23
C ASN A 55 4.39 12.29 2.40
N LEU A 56 3.91 11.63 1.34
CA LEU A 56 2.74 10.74 1.40
C LEU A 56 3.00 9.52 2.29
N LYS A 57 4.16 8.86 2.15
CA LYS A 57 4.56 7.76 3.05
C LYS A 57 4.64 8.23 4.50
N ARG A 58 5.18 9.43 4.76
CA ARG A 58 5.22 10.02 6.09
C ARG A 58 3.82 10.28 6.65
N ALA A 59 2.91 10.82 5.85
CA ALA A 59 1.53 11.06 6.26
C ALA A 59 0.82 9.75 6.65
N MET A 60 1.04 8.67 5.90
CA MET A 60 0.54 7.33 6.24
C MET A 60 1.09 6.85 7.59
N VAL A 61 2.39 7.01 7.83
CA VAL A 61 3.03 6.63 9.10
C VAL A 61 2.46 7.42 10.29
N GLU A 62 2.24 8.73 10.13
CA GLU A 62 1.64 9.54 11.19
C GLU A 62 0.18 9.15 11.47
N GLU A 63 -0.59 8.82 10.44
CA GLU A 63 -1.94 8.27 10.61
C GLU A 63 -1.91 6.93 11.38
N LEU A 64 -1.04 5.98 10.99
CA LEU A 64 -0.90 4.71 11.70
C LEU A 64 -0.47 4.89 13.18
N LYS A 65 0.38 5.87 13.49
CA LYS A 65 0.73 6.21 14.88
C LYS A 65 -0.49 6.69 15.66
N SER A 66 -1.31 7.56 15.08
CA SER A 66 -2.52 8.04 15.72
C SER A 66 -3.56 6.92 15.89
N ILE A 67 -3.69 6.02 14.90
CA ILE A 67 -4.52 4.81 15.02
C ILE A 67 -4.08 3.93 16.19
N LYS A 68 -2.77 3.77 16.41
CA LYS A 68 -2.25 3.01 17.56
C LYS A 68 -2.82 3.50 18.90
N TYR A 69 -2.93 4.81 19.09
CA TYR A 69 -3.54 5.38 20.30
C TYR A 69 -5.05 5.12 20.37
N GLN A 70 -5.75 5.13 19.23
CA GLN A 70 -7.17 4.78 19.18
C GLN A 70 -7.43 3.31 19.49
N ILE A 71 -6.56 2.40 19.03
CA ILE A 71 -6.64 0.97 19.38
C ILE A 71 -6.57 0.78 20.89
N LEU A 72 -5.68 1.50 21.58
CA LEU A 72 -5.59 1.42 23.04
C LEU A 72 -6.91 1.80 23.73
N GLN A 73 -7.55 2.89 23.29
CA GLN A 73 -8.86 3.31 23.81
C GLN A 73 -9.95 2.29 23.50
N LYS A 74 -10.00 1.77 22.26
CA LYS A 74 -10.98 0.76 21.85
C LYS A 74 -10.84 -0.54 22.63
N LYS A 75 -9.61 -1.01 22.87
CA LYS A 75 -9.35 -2.16 23.75
C LYS A 75 -9.91 -1.94 25.14
N GLU A 76 -9.77 -0.73 25.70
CA GLU A 76 -10.31 -0.42 27.01
C GLU A 76 -11.85 -0.42 27.03
N THR A 77 -12.49 0.18 26.02
CA THR A 77 -13.95 0.08 25.86
C THR A 77 -14.43 -1.36 25.77
N VAL A 78 -13.76 -2.21 24.98
CA VAL A 78 -14.09 -3.64 24.87
C VAL A 78 -13.96 -4.35 26.21
N ARG A 79 -12.91 -4.08 26.99
CA ARG A 79 -12.75 -4.66 28.35
C ARG A 79 -13.87 -4.23 29.29
N GLN A 80 -14.30 -2.97 29.23
CA GLN A 80 -15.42 -2.48 30.04
C GLN A 80 -16.71 -3.18 29.67
N ILE A 81 -16.99 -3.37 28.38
CA ILE A 81 -18.15 -4.12 27.90
C ILE A 81 -18.09 -5.58 28.38
N ILE A 82 -16.94 -6.25 28.27
CA ILE A 82 -16.75 -7.61 28.79
C ILE A 82 -17.05 -7.66 30.29
N SER A 83 -16.51 -6.72 31.07
CA SER A 83 -16.75 -6.65 32.52
C SER A 83 -18.23 -6.41 32.85
N ALA A 84 -18.93 -5.58 32.08
CA ALA A 84 -20.36 -5.34 32.25
C ALA A 84 -21.18 -6.60 31.92
N LEU A 85 -20.88 -7.28 30.82
CA LEU A 85 -21.55 -8.51 30.40
C LEU A 85 -21.37 -9.65 31.42
N GLN A 86 -20.19 -9.76 32.04
CA GLN A 86 -19.95 -10.71 33.13
C GLN A 86 -20.84 -10.45 34.36
N GLN A 87 -21.27 -9.20 34.57
CA GLN A 87 -22.24 -8.81 35.59
C GLN A 87 -23.69 -8.84 35.09
N SER A 88 -23.92 -9.44 33.92
CA SER A 88 -25.23 -9.45 33.23
C SER A 88 -25.79 -8.05 32.94
N LYS A 89 -24.92 -7.06 32.76
CA LYS A 89 -25.28 -5.69 32.34
C LYS A 89 -24.91 -5.49 30.89
N ILE A 90 -25.79 -4.81 30.14
CA ILE A 90 -25.52 -4.40 28.76
C ILE A 90 -24.99 -2.96 28.82
N GLN A 91 -23.86 -2.71 28.14
CA GLN A 91 -23.24 -1.40 28.03
C GLN A 91 -23.17 -1.03 26.55
N SER A 92 -23.34 0.23 26.18
CA SER A 92 -23.30 0.58 24.77
C SER A 92 -21.90 0.42 24.16
N GLY A 93 -21.84 -0.16 22.97
CA GLY A 93 -20.62 -0.33 22.17
C GLY A 93 -20.32 0.83 21.23
N ILE A 94 -21.09 1.92 21.28
CA ILE A 94 -20.89 3.05 20.37
C ILE A 94 -19.52 3.69 20.63
N THR A 95 -18.65 3.65 19.61
CA THR A 95 -17.34 4.30 19.63
C THR A 95 -17.14 5.12 18.36
N ILE A 96 -16.19 6.06 18.40
CA ILE A 96 -15.79 6.81 17.21
C ILE A 96 -15.09 5.83 16.25
N ARG A 97 -15.50 5.84 14.99
CA ARG A 97 -14.88 5.06 13.92
C ARG A 97 -13.40 5.45 13.75
N THR A 98 -12.56 4.46 13.52
CA THR A 98 -11.15 4.66 13.20
C THR A 98 -11.02 5.49 11.94
N PHE A 99 -10.16 6.51 11.98
CA PHE A 99 -9.94 7.37 10.82
C PHE A 99 -9.07 6.66 9.78
N ASP A 100 -9.40 6.87 8.50
CA ASP A 100 -8.78 6.22 7.36
C ASP A 100 -8.52 7.21 6.20
N LEU A 101 -8.32 8.49 6.56
CA LEU A 101 -8.24 9.58 5.60
C LEU A 101 -6.98 9.49 4.74
N ALA A 102 -5.81 9.30 5.35
CA ALA A 102 -4.55 9.18 4.62
C ALA A 102 -4.54 7.89 3.80
N TYR A 103 -5.07 6.79 4.34
CA TYR A 103 -5.26 5.54 3.60
C TYR A 103 -6.10 5.73 2.34
N LYS A 104 -7.34 6.18 2.46
CA LYS A 104 -8.23 6.36 1.31
C LYS A 104 -7.70 7.37 0.30
N LYS A 105 -7.10 8.46 0.78
CA LYS A 105 -6.66 9.57 -0.08
C LYS A 105 -5.33 9.29 -0.77
N TYR A 106 -4.37 8.66 -0.10
CA TYR A 106 -2.99 8.55 -0.58
C TYR A 106 -2.60 7.16 -1.06
N LEU A 107 -3.32 6.09 -0.68
CA LEU A 107 -2.98 4.73 -1.12
C LEU A 107 -2.96 4.58 -2.66
N PRO A 108 -3.92 5.13 -3.45
CA PRO A 108 -3.88 4.97 -4.90
C PRO A 108 -2.59 5.51 -5.53
N GLU A 109 -2.11 6.66 -5.05
CA GLU A 109 -0.87 7.27 -5.54
C GLU A 109 0.37 6.54 -5.01
N LEU A 110 0.33 6.02 -3.78
CA LEU A 110 1.42 5.26 -3.19
C LEU A 110 1.54 3.84 -3.78
N TYR A 111 0.49 3.32 -4.43
CA TYR A 111 0.38 1.91 -4.78
C TYR A 111 1.56 1.41 -5.63
N GLU A 112 2.05 2.21 -6.57
CA GLU A 112 3.19 1.86 -7.43
C GLU A 112 4.55 1.98 -6.72
N HIS A 113 4.59 2.69 -5.58
CA HIS A 113 5.80 2.98 -4.82
C HIS A 113 5.92 2.19 -3.52
N LEU A 114 4.94 1.33 -3.24
CA LEU A 114 4.92 0.39 -2.13
C LEU A 114 5.25 -1.01 -2.66
N SER A 115 6.11 -1.71 -1.94
CA SER A 115 6.31 -3.14 -2.12
C SER A 115 5.00 -3.89 -1.86
N LEU A 116 4.89 -5.10 -2.42
CA LEU A 116 3.71 -5.94 -2.20
C LEU A 116 3.48 -6.24 -0.70
N LYS A 117 4.57 -6.43 0.07
CA LYS A 117 4.54 -6.62 1.52
C LYS A 117 3.96 -5.39 2.25
N GLU A 118 4.43 -4.19 1.91
CA GLU A 118 3.88 -2.94 2.44
C GLU A 118 2.38 -2.79 2.12
N ARG A 119 1.98 -3.02 0.86
CA ARG A 119 0.57 -2.88 0.42
C ARG A 119 -0.36 -3.81 1.19
N ASN A 120 0.01 -5.09 1.27
CA ASN A 120 -0.79 -6.09 1.97
C ASN A 120 -0.89 -5.78 3.46
N CYS A 121 0.23 -5.42 4.10
CA CYS A 121 0.25 -5.07 5.52
C CYS A 121 -0.69 -3.88 5.82
N ILE A 122 -0.59 -2.78 5.06
CA ILE A 122 -1.48 -1.62 5.24
C ILE A 122 -2.94 -2.02 5.02
N HIS A 123 -3.24 -2.68 3.90
CA HIS A 123 -4.61 -3.07 3.57
C HIS A 123 -5.22 -3.93 4.69
N THR A 124 -4.50 -4.96 5.15
CA THR A 124 -4.98 -5.83 6.22
C THR A 124 -5.18 -5.08 7.54
N ILE A 125 -4.31 -4.12 7.89
CA ILE A 125 -4.52 -3.26 9.07
C ILE A 125 -5.87 -2.54 8.98
N TYR A 126 -6.17 -1.88 7.86
CA TYR A 126 -7.41 -1.10 7.72
C TYR A 126 -8.66 -1.97 7.66
N GLU A 127 -8.62 -3.10 6.96
CA GLU A 127 -9.74 -4.03 6.91
C GLU A 127 -10.09 -4.59 8.30
N HIS A 128 -9.09 -4.98 9.09
CA HIS A 128 -9.34 -5.45 10.46
C HIS A 128 -9.91 -4.35 11.37
N LEU A 129 -9.44 -3.11 11.23
CA LEU A 129 -9.98 -1.98 11.99
C LEU A 129 -11.43 -1.70 11.61
N LEU A 130 -11.76 -1.75 10.32
CA LEU A 130 -13.12 -1.60 9.83
C LEU A 130 -14.05 -2.69 10.37
N LEU A 131 -13.64 -3.95 10.25
CA LEU A 131 -14.42 -5.08 10.75
C LEU A 131 -14.65 -4.97 12.27
N ASN A 132 -13.62 -4.64 13.05
CA ASN A 132 -13.77 -4.47 14.50
C ASN A 132 -14.70 -3.29 14.84
N ASP A 133 -14.64 -2.18 14.09
CA ASP A 133 -15.52 -1.03 14.28
C ASP A 133 -16.98 -1.37 13.98
N GLU A 134 -17.24 -2.12 12.91
CA GLU A 134 -18.59 -2.58 12.54
C GLU A 134 -19.15 -3.57 13.57
N LEU A 135 -18.35 -4.53 14.01
CA LEU A 135 -18.73 -5.49 15.06
C LEU A 135 -19.07 -4.77 16.37
N LEU A 136 -18.24 -3.81 16.78
CA LEU A 136 -18.45 -3.09 18.04
C LEU A 136 -19.69 -2.18 17.97
N ALA A 137 -19.93 -1.54 16.83
CA ALA A 137 -21.11 -0.70 16.60
C ALA A 137 -22.43 -1.50 16.59
N ASN A 138 -22.40 -2.74 16.09
CA ASN A 138 -23.61 -3.58 15.98
C ASN A 138 -23.85 -4.50 17.19
N TYR A 139 -22.84 -4.69 18.06
CA TYR A 139 -22.87 -5.66 19.16
C TYR A 139 -24.13 -5.55 20.03
N GLU A 140 -24.50 -4.34 20.46
CA GLU A 140 -25.62 -4.11 21.39
C GLU A 140 -26.94 -4.57 20.77
N LYS A 141 -27.15 -4.23 19.49
CA LYS A 141 -28.32 -4.63 18.72
C LYS A 141 -28.37 -6.14 18.52
N GLU A 142 -27.25 -6.74 18.11
CA GLU A 142 -27.17 -8.18 17.88
C GLU A 142 -27.41 -9.00 19.15
N LEU A 143 -26.86 -8.56 20.29
CA LEU A 143 -27.12 -9.18 21.59
C LEU A 143 -28.60 -9.05 21.99
N GLY A 144 -29.20 -7.87 21.82
CA GLY A 144 -30.62 -7.65 22.07
C GLY A 144 -31.52 -8.56 21.24
N ASP A 145 -31.25 -8.67 19.93
CA ASP A 145 -31.96 -9.56 19.02
C ASP A 145 -31.82 -11.04 19.43
N ASP A 146 -30.61 -11.48 19.76
CA ASP A 146 -30.33 -12.86 20.19
C ASP A 146 -31.07 -13.21 21.49
N LEU A 147 -31.14 -12.27 22.45
CA LEU A 147 -31.87 -12.44 23.72
C LEU A 147 -33.38 -12.51 23.51
N LEU A 148 -33.94 -11.63 22.67
CA LEU A 148 -35.38 -11.59 22.40
C LEU A 148 -35.87 -12.82 21.63
N ARG A 149 -35.11 -13.23 20.60
CA ARG A 149 -35.49 -14.33 19.70
C ARG A 149 -35.10 -15.71 20.24
N LYS A 150 -34.30 -15.78 21.31
CA LYS A 150 -33.79 -17.03 21.90
C LYS A 150 -33.12 -17.94 20.85
N VAL A 151 -32.41 -17.35 19.89
CA VAL A 151 -31.78 -18.08 18.76
C VAL A 151 -30.70 -19.03 19.28
N THR A 152 -29.99 -18.63 20.35
CA THR A 152 -28.88 -19.38 20.92
C THR A 152 -29.16 -19.74 22.37
N LYS A 153 -28.63 -20.89 22.81
CA LYS A 153 -28.78 -21.37 24.20
C LYS A 153 -28.04 -20.48 25.21
N ASP A 154 -26.92 -19.89 24.79
CA ASP A 154 -26.10 -18.99 25.60
C ASP A 154 -25.66 -17.77 24.77
N PRO A 155 -26.54 -16.76 24.60
CA PRO A 155 -26.21 -15.56 23.83
C PRO A 155 -25.08 -14.75 24.48
N MET A 156 -25.04 -14.71 25.81
CA MET A 156 -24.01 -13.95 26.54
C MET A 156 -22.62 -14.54 26.32
N GLY A 157 -22.47 -15.87 26.43
CA GLY A 157 -21.21 -16.55 26.19
C GLY A 157 -20.69 -16.37 24.75
N LYS A 158 -21.58 -16.43 23.76
CA LYS A 158 -21.26 -16.17 22.34
C LYS A 158 -20.68 -14.76 22.15
N HIS A 159 -21.39 -13.73 22.61
CA HIS A 159 -20.96 -12.33 22.46
C HIS A 159 -19.69 -12.03 23.26
N LEU A 160 -19.53 -12.64 24.44
CA LEU A 160 -18.31 -12.53 25.24
C LEU A 160 -17.10 -13.15 24.52
N SER A 161 -17.28 -14.25 23.80
CA SER A 161 -16.22 -14.84 22.96
C SER A 161 -15.82 -13.89 21.84
N HIS A 162 -16.79 -13.33 21.10
CA HIS A 162 -16.50 -12.41 20.00
C HIS A 162 -15.74 -11.15 20.47
N LEU A 163 -16.10 -10.60 21.64
CA LEU A 163 -15.40 -9.46 22.22
C LEU A 163 -13.95 -9.80 22.62
N LYS A 164 -13.69 -11.04 23.09
CA LYS A 164 -12.31 -11.52 23.34
C LYS A 164 -11.52 -11.67 22.04
N ASP A 165 -12.13 -12.21 21.00
CA ASP A 165 -11.51 -12.33 19.68
C ASP A 165 -11.17 -10.95 19.10
N MET A 166 -12.02 -9.94 19.34
CA MET A 166 -11.75 -8.56 18.98
C MET A 166 -10.52 -7.99 19.71
N LEU A 167 -10.31 -8.30 21.00
CA LEU A 167 -9.09 -7.89 21.71
C LEU A 167 -7.84 -8.51 21.08
N ILE A 168 -7.90 -9.78 20.69
CA ILE A 168 -6.80 -10.47 20.00
C ILE A 168 -6.53 -9.82 18.64
N SER A 169 -7.60 -9.52 17.89
CA SER A 169 -7.52 -8.80 16.60
C SER A 169 -6.82 -7.45 16.76
N TYR A 170 -7.20 -6.63 17.75
CA TYR A 170 -6.54 -5.35 18.03
C TYR A 170 -5.06 -5.50 18.40
N GLU A 171 -4.70 -6.52 19.20
CA GLU A 171 -3.29 -6.80 19.53
C GLU A 171 -2.46 -7.19 18.30
N GLN A 172 -3.07 -7.94 17.39
CA GLN A 172 -2.41 -8.33 16.15
C GLN A 172 -2.23 -7.13 15.21
N VAL A 173 -3.25 -6.27 15.08
CA VAL A 173 -3.17 -5.02 14.32
C VAL A 173 -2.09 -4.09 14.89
N GLU A 174 -1.99 -3.96 16.21
CA GLU A 174 -0.95 -3.15 16.86
C GLU A 174 0.46 -3.63 16.48
N LYS A 175 0.70 -4.95 16.46
CA LYS A 175 1.97 -5.54 16.01
C LYS A 175 2.26 -5.22 14.54
N TRP A 176 1.25 -5.32 13.67
CA TRP A 176 1.42 -4.99 12.25
C TRP A 176 1.74 -3.51 12.05
N ILE A 177 1.05 -2.61 12.75
CA ILE A 177 1.33 -1.16 12.74
C ILE A 177 2.78 -0.90 13.16
N GLU A 178 3.23 -1.51 14.26
CA GLU A 178 4.62 -1.35 14.71
C GLU A 178 5.64 -1.86 13.69
N SER A 179 5.38 -3.02 13.07
CA SER A 179 6.25 -3.58 12.03
C SER A 179 6.37 -2.63 10.84
N TYR A 180 5.25 -2.06 10.41
CA TYR A 180 5.20 -1.10 9.30
C TYR A 180 5.95 0.20 9.63
N ILE A 181 5.72 0.76 10.82
CA ILE A 181 6.38 2.00 11.27
C ILE A 181 7.91 1.81 11.37
N LYS A 182 8.38 0.62 11.77
CA LYS A 182 9.81 0.28 11.85
C LYS A 182 10.46 0.08 10.47
N GLY A 183 9.68 0.04 9.39
CA GLY A 183 10.18 -0.21 8.03
C GLY A 183 10.39 -1.70 7.71
N ASP A 184 9.91 -2.61 8.55
CA ASP A 184 9.88 -4.06 8.28
C ASP A 184 8.43 -4.56 8.39
N PRO A 185 7.57 -4.26 7.39
CA PRO A 185 6.16 -4.63 7.44
C PRO A 185 6.01 -6.14 7.48
N ALA A 186 5.12 -6.68 8.30
CA ALA A 186 4.85 -8.12 8.35
C ALA A 186 4.29 -8.66 7.01
N ASP A 187 4.70 -9.88 6.61
CA ASP A 187 4.11 -10.60 5.47
C ASP A 187 2.83 -11.31 5.91
N VAL A 188 1.74 -10.54 6.00
CA VAL A 188 0.46 -11.01 6.56
C VAL A 188 -0.22 -12.07 5.68
N LEU A 189 0.03 -12.05 4.37
CA LEU A 189 -0.57 -12.97 3.40
C LEU A 189 0.41 -14.07 2.92
N HIS A 190 1.57 -14.20 3.56
CA HIS A 190 2.60 -15.20 3.25
C HIS A 190 3.01 -15.24 1.77
N VAL A 191 3.09 -14.07 1.11
CA VAL A 191 3.37 -13.97 -0.32
C VAL A 191 4.78 -14.49 -0.65
N GLU A 192 5.74 -14.27 0.24
CA GLU A 192 7.12 -14.74 0.02
C GLU A 192 7.20 -16.26 0.00
N VAL A 193 6.43 -16.93 0.87
CA VAL A 193 6.36 -18.40 0.94
C VAL A 193 5.86 -18.97 -0.40
N LEU A 194 4.83 -18.34 -0.97
CA LEU A 194 4.28 -18.75 -2.26
C LEU A 194 5.28 -18.51 -3.41
N SER A 195 6.03 -17.42 -3.37
CA SER A 195 7.02 -17.10 -4.42
C SER A 195 8.21 -18.06 -4.47
N LYS A 196 8.60 -18.63 -3.31
CA LYS A 196 9.75 -19.51 -3.15
C LYS A 196 9.45 -20.98 -3.43
N ASN A 197 8.20 -21.34 -3.69
CA ASN A 197 7.83 -22.71 -4.05
C ASN A 197 7.81 -22.90 -5.59
N PRO A 198 8.90 -23.40 -6.21
CA PRO A 198 8.98 -23.57 -7.66
C PRO A 198 7.94 -24.57 -8.21
N GLN A 199 7.39 -25.46 -7.39
CA GLN A 199 6.33 -26.39 -7.82
C GLN A 199 5.00 -25.66 -8.12
N ALA A 200 4.76 -24.49 -7.54
CA ALA A 200 3.57 -23.67 -7.84
C ALA A 200 3.65 -23.01 -9.23
N LYS A 201 4.86 -22.80 -9.79
CA LYS A 201 5.05 -22.21 -11.12
C LYS A 201 4.80 -23.21 -12.27
N GLY A 202 4.82 -24.52 -11.99
CA GLY A 202 4.71 -25.58 -13.00
C GLY A 202 3.28 -26.02 -13.33
N LYS A 203 2.30 -25.76 -12.46
CA LYS A 203 0.88 -25.99 -12.78
C LYS A 203 0.36 -24.82 -13.61
N ARG A 204 0.78 -24.79 -14.88
CA ARG A 204 0.12 -24.02 -15.94
C ARG A 204 -1.37 -24.29 -15.78
N TRP A 205 -2.18 -23.25 -15.59
CA TRP A 205 -3.63 -23.36 -15.54
C TRP A 205 -4.08 -24.08 -16.80
N VAL A 206 -4.29 -25.40 -16.69
CA VAL A 206 -4.92 -26.19 -17.73
C VAL A 206 -6.30 -25.59 -17.78
N SER A 207 -6.57 -24.83 -18.85
CA SER A 207 -7.86 -24.27 -19.17
C SER A 207 -8.92 -25.32 -18.84
N MET A 208 -9.63 -25.12 -17.73
CA MET A 208 -10.87 -25.82 -17.46
C MET A 208 -11.80 -25.34 -18.57
N LYS A 209 -11.85 -26.11 -19.67
CA LYS A 209 -12.93 -25.97 -20.64
C LYS A 209 -14.23 -26.15 -19.86
N SER A 210 -15.08 -25.13 -19.93
CA SER A 210 -16.43 -25.16 -19.39
C SER A 210 -17.13 -26.44 -19.88
N PRO A 211 -17.65 -27.32 -19.01
CA PRO A 211 -18.28 -28.57 -19.42
C PRO A 211 -19.65 -28.42 -20.11
N ASN A 212 -20.15 -27.21 -20.37
CA ASN A 212 -21.55 -27.00 -20.77
C ASN A 212 -21.69 -26.32 -22.15
N GLU A 213 -21.24 -26.99 -23.21
CA GLU A 213 -21.72 -26.77 -24.58
C GLU A 213 -22.18 -28.12 -25.15
N GLU A 214 -23.37 -28.57 -24.74
CA GLU A 214 -24.21 -29.54 -25.46
C GLU A 214 -25.66 -29.03 -25.47
#